data_AF-A0AAV4UMW6-F1
#
_entry.id   AF-A0AAV4UMW6-F1
#
_cell.length_a   1.000
_cell.length_b   1.000
_cell.length_c   1.000
_cell.angle_alpha   90.00
_cell.angle_beta   90.00
_cell.angle_gamma   90.00
#
_symmetry.space_group_name_H-M   'P 1'
#
loop_
_entity.id
_entity.type
_entity.pdbx_description
1 polymer ?
#
loop_
_entity_poly.entity_id
_entity_poly.type
_entity_poly.pdbx_seq_one_letter_code
_entity_poly.pdbx_strand_id
1 'polypeptide(L)'
;MTFTLLPVRFLLMIMILAIAWLISVITLLGISKEQVQGLEPLTGWRRRWCKPVIVSLVRFVFVVGGWFWIPQKGSRATAKEAPILLVMPHSSFLDTVLVIALGCPSMVVKDSTERTPFFGDLVKYTQPLFVVSEDPNSRRKIAEDIKRRVTSGKDFEQLLLFPEGGCGNRKALLQFKL
;
A
#
# COMPACT_ATOMS: atom_id res chain seq x y z
N MET A 1 7.06 -29.91 -17.38
CA MET A 1 5.69 -29.53 -16.93
C MET A 1 5.54 -28.07 -16.47
N THR A 2 6.61 -27.26 -16.45
CA THR A 2 6.56 -25.85 -16.01
C THR A 2 6.02 -24.88 -17.07
N PHE A 3 6.18 -25.20 -18.36
CA PHE A 3 5.79 -24.33 -19.49
C PHE A 3 4.28 -24.16 -19.66
N THR A 4 3.46 -25.14 -19.27
CA THR A 4 1.99 -25.06 -19.36
C THR A 4 1.34 -24.47 -18.11
N LEU A 5 1.97 -24.62 -16.94
CA LEU A 5 1.44 -24.13 -15.68
C LEU A 5 1.60 -22.60 -15.52
N LEU A 6 2.71 -22.06 -16.04
CA LEU A 6 3.01 -20.63 -15.97
C LEU A 6 1.95 -19.74 -16.67
N PRO A 7 1.52 -20.01 -17.93
CA PRO A 7 0.49 -19.19 -18.57
C PRO A 7 -0.87 -19.29 -17.84
N VAL A 8 -1.23 -20.46 -17.31
CA VAL A 8 -2.46 -20.63 -16.53
C VAL A 8 -2.42 -19.78 -15.25
N ARG A 9 -1.32 -19.85 -14.50
CA ARG A 9 -1.12 -19.00 -13.30
C ARG A 9 -1.17 -17.52 -13.65
N PHE A 10 -0.53 -17.13 -14.74
CA PHE A 10 -0.52 -15.75 -15.20
C PHE A 10 -1.92 -15.22 -15.53
N LEU A 11 -2.71 -15.99 -16.28
CA LEU A 11 -4.11 -15.65 -16.59
C LEU A 11 -4.97 -15.54 -15.32
N LEU A 12 -4.81 -16.47 -14.38
CA LEU A 12 -5.52 -16.43 -13.10
C LEU A 12 -5.14 -15.17 -12.30
N MET A 13 -3.85 -14.82 -12.23
CA MET A 13 -3.40 -13.60 -11.55
C MET A 13 -4.00 -12.33 -12.17
N ILE A 14 -4.04 -12.24 -13.51
CA ILE A 14 -4.68 -11.12 -14.20
C ILE A 14 -6.17 -11.04 -13.86
N MET A 15 -6.87 -12.17 -13.90
CA MET A 15 -8.30 -12.21 -13.58
C MET A 15 -8.58 -11.76 -12.14
N ILE A 16 -7.78 -12.22 -11.17
CA ILE A 16 -7.91 -11.82 -9.76
C ILE A 16 -7.64 -10.32 -9.60
N LEU A 17 -6.59 -9.79 -10.24
CA LEU A 17 -6.26 -8.36 -10.21
C LEU A 17 -7.36 -7.51 -10.86
N ALA A 18 -7.95 -7.97 -11.96
CA ALA A 18 -9.08 -7.29 -12.61
C ALA A 18 -10.30 -7.22 -11.68
N ILE A 19 -10.63 -8.30 -10.98
CA ILE A 19 -11.71 -8.32 -9.98
C ILE A 19 -11.40 -7.35 -8.83
N ALA A 20 -10.17 -7.37 -8.30
CA ALA A 20 -9.75 -6.46 -7.22
C ALA A 20 -9.86 -4.99 -7.68
N TRP A 21 -9.42 -4.69 -8.90
CA TRP A 21 -9.53 -3.37 -9.50
C TRP A 21 -10.98 -2.92 -9.66
N LEU A 22 -11.88 -3.76 -10.17
CA LEU A 22 -13.31 -3.43 -10.29
C LEU A 22 -13.92 -3.10 -8.93
N ILE A 23 -13.61 -3.87 -7.88
CA ILE A 23 -14.08 -3.59 -6.52
C ILE A 23 -13.50 -2.25 -6.03
N SER A 24 -12.23 -1.95 -6.31
CA SER A 24 -11.62 -0.65 -5.98
C SER A 24 -12.32 0.50 -6.69
N VAL A 25 -12.61 0.40 -7.98
CA VAL A 25 -13.36 1.42 -8.73
C VAL A 25 -14.73 1.67 -8.09
N ILE A 26 -15.51 0.61 -7.83
CA ILE A 26 -16.83 0.71 -7.18
C ILE A 26 -16.70 1.37 -5.80
N THR A 27 -15.65 1.00 -5.05
CA THR A 27 -15.44 1.55 -3.72
C THR A 27 -15.10 3.03 -3.76
N LEU A 28 -14.33 3.48 -4.76
CA LEU A 28 -13.93 4.87 -4.97
C LEU A 28 -15.08 5.77 -5.48
N LEU A 29 -16.17 5.20 -6.00
CA LEU A 29 -17.34 5.98 -6.42
C LEU A 29 -17.94 6.75 -5.24
N GLY A 30 -18.06 8.06 -5.38
CA GLY A 30 -18.66 8.94 -4.37
C GLY A 30 -17.80 9.15 -3.12
N ILE A 31 -16.47 8.97 -3.21
CA ILE A 31 -15.52 9.33 -2.15
C ILE A 31 -15.07 10.78 -2.32
N SER A 32 -14.83 11.50 -1.20
CA SER A 32 -14.30 12.86 -1.24
C SER A 32 -12.82 12.90 -1.66
N LYS A 33 -12.38 14.02 -2.23
CA LYS A 33 -10.97 14.21 -2.60
C LYS A 33 -10.04 14.05 -1.40
N GLU A 34 -10.46 14.51 -0.23
CA GLU A 34 -9.71 14.40 1.03
C GLU A 34 -9.52 12.94 1.48
N GLN A 35 -10.54 12.09 1.30
CA GLN A 35 -10.45 10.66 1.61
C GLN A 35 -9.53 9.93 0.62
N VAL A 36 -9.59 10.28 -0.67
CA VAL A 36 -8.68 9.73 -1.70
C VAL A 36 -7.23 10.14 -1.43
N GLN A 37 -7.01 11.37 -0.98
CA GLN A 37 -5.69 11.90 -0.59
C GLN A 37 -5.20 11.40 0.78
N GLY A 38 -5.96 10.53 1.45
CA GLY A 38 -5.59 9.97 2.75
C GLY A 38 -5.59 10.97 3.92
N LEU A 39 -6.31 12.08 3.76
CA LEU A 39 -6.49 13.11 4.80
C LEU A 39 -7.69 12.85 5.71
N GLU A 40 -8.64 12.03 5.26
CA GLU A 40 -9.78 11.53 6.02
C GLU A 40 -9.86 10.01 5.87
N PRO A 41 -10.17 9.23 6.93
CA PRO A 41 -10.20 7.76 6.81
C PRO A 41 -11.40 7.29 5.98
N LEU A 42 -11.27 6.12 5.33
CA LEU A 42 -12.41 5.40 4.78
C LEU A 42 -13.30 4.88 5.91
N THR A 43 -14.61 5.07 5.78
CA THR A 43 -15.59 4.66 6.80
C THR A 43 -16.66 3.73 6.22
N GLY A 44 -17.41 3.08 7.12
CA GLY A 44 -18.54 2.22 6.77
C GLY A 44 -18.15 0.94 6.02
N TRP A 45 -18.97 0.56 5.05
CA TRP A 45 -18.84 -0.71 4.32
C TRP A 45 -17.56 -0.80 3.48
N ARG A 46 -17.06 0.35 2.98
CA ARG A 46 -15.84 0.45 2.18
C ARG A 46 -14.60 -0.03 2.93
N ARG A 47 -14.53 0.25 4.23
CA ARG A 47 -13.43 -0.21 5.10
C ARG A 47 -13.73 -1.58 5.71
N ARG A 48 -14.97 -1.81 6.16
CA ARG A 48 -15.34 -3.05 6.86
C ARG A 48 -15.36 -4.28 5.97
N TRP A 49 -15.82 -4.14 4.72
CA TRP A 49 -16.07 -5.27 3.81
C TRP A 49 -15.15 -5.25 2.59
N CYS A 50 -15.03 -4.13 1.88
CA CYS A 50 -14.20 -4.11 0.66
C CYS A 50 -12.72 -4.33 0.96
N LYS A 51 -12.22 -3.82 2.09
CA LYS A 51 -10.80 -3.92 2.42
C LYS A 51 -10.34 -5.35 2.61
N PRO A 52 -10.94 -6.14 3.52
CA PRO A 52 -10.51 -7.53 3.69
C PRO A 52 -10.67 -8.32 2.39
N VAL A 53 -11.68 -8.02 1.56
CA VAL A 53 -11.86 -8.66 0.25
C VAL A 53 -10.72 -8.31 -0.71
N ILE A 54 -10.44 -7.03 -0.94
CA ILE A 54 -9.37 -6.57 -1.85
C ILE A 54 -8.01 -7.09 -1.37
N VAL A 55 -7.70 -6.98 -0.07
CA VAL A 55 -6.46 -7.48 0.51
C VAL A 55 -6.33 -9.00 0.32
N SER A 56 -7.42 -9.75 0.49
CA SER A 56 -7.41 -11.20 0.29
C SER A 56 -7.21 -11.57 -1.18
N LEU A 57 -7.86 -10.88 -2.11
CA LEU A 57 -7.66 -11.08 -3.56
C LEU A 57 -6.21 -10.80 -3.95
N VAL A 58 -5.67 -9.66 -3.54
CA VAL A 58 -4.29 -9.27 -3.86
C VAL A 58 -3.28 -10.21 -3.20
N ARG A 59 -3.53 -10.71 -1.98
CA ARG A 59 -2.72 -11.78 -1.37
C ARG A 59 -2.81 -13.09 -2.16
N PHE A 60 -3.99 -13.44 -2.66
CA PHE A 60 -4.20 -14.67 -3.42
C PHE A 60 -3.42 -14.68 -4.74
N VAL A 61 -3.17 -13.51 -5.35
CA VAL A 61 -2.27 -13.39 -6.52
C VAL A 61 -0.88 -13.96 -6.21
N PHE A 62 -0.31 -13.69 -5.03
CA PHE A 62 1.00 -14.23 -4.64
C PHE A 62 0.95 -15.73 -4.40
N VAL A 63 -0.13 -16.23 -3.81
CA VAL A 63 -0.36 -17.67 -3.62
C VAL A 63 -0.40 -18.39 -4.98
N VAL A 64 -1.15 -17.86 -5.95
CA VAL A 64 -1.18 -18.38 -7.33
C VAL A 64 0.20 -18.29 -7.99
N GLY A 65 0.93 -17.21 -7.74
CA GLY A 65 2.32 -17.02 -8.16
C GLY A 65 3.32 -17.98 -7.52
N GLY A 66 2.94 -18.73 -6.49
CA GLY A 66 3.80 -19.68 -5.78
C GLY A 66 4.55 -19.10 -4.58
N TRP A 67 4.16 -17.92 -4.10
CA TRP A 67 4.73 -17.27 -2.92
C TRP A 67 3.71 -17.30 -1.78
N PHE A 68 3.87 -18.25 -0.85
CA PHE A 68 2.84 -18.58 0.13
C PHE A 68 3.25 -18.34 1.59
N TRP A 69 4.53 -18.09 1.87
CA TRP A 69 5.00 -18.01 3.25
C TRP A 69 6.03 -16.91 3.48
N ILE A 70 5.72 -15.99 4.39
CA ILE A 70 6.67 -15.04 4.95
C ILE A 70 6.70 -15.29 6.46
N PRO A 71 7.79 -15.86 6.99
CA PRO A 71 7.89 -16.08 8.43
C PRO A 71 7.87 -14.72 9.14
N GLN A 72 6.99 -14.59 10.13
CA GLN A 72 6.88 -13.40 10.96
C GLN A 72 7.45 -13.71 12.34
N LYS A 73 8.27 -12.81 12.87
CA LYS A 73 8.81 -12.91 14.22
C LYS A 73 8.31 -11.72 15.04
N GLY A 74 7.75 -12.00 16.22
CA GLY A 74 7.17 -11.00 17.11
C GLY A 74 5.70 -10.72 16.83
N SER A 75 5.15 -9.74 17.55
CA SER A 75 3.78 -9.25 17.38
C SER A 75 3.80 -7.83 16.82
N ARG A 76 2.92 -7.56 15.85
CA ARG A 76 2.75 -6.22 15.28
C ARG A 76 1.90 -5.37 16.23
N ALA A 77 2.42 -4.21 16.60
CA ALA A 77 1.66 -3.20 17.34
C ALA A 77 0.45 -2.71 16.54
N THR A 78 -0.63 -2.39 17.24
CA THR A 78 -1.85 -1.87 16.63
C THR A 78 -1.64 -0.44 16.07
N ALA A 79 -2.56 0.02 15.21
CA ALA A 79 -2.53 1.40 14.71
C ALA A 79 -2.63 2.46 15.81
N LYS A 80 -3.24 2.12 16.96
CA LYS A 80 -3.38 3.00 18.12
C LYS A 80 -2.08 3.14 18.91
N GLU A 81 -1.31 2.05 19.02
CA GLU A 81 -0.03 2.03 19.74
C GLU A 81 1.11 2.59 18.86
N ALA A 82 1.15 2.19 17.59
CA ALA A 82 2.17 2.57 16.64
C ALA A 82 1.51 2.95 15.30
N PRO A 83 1.15 4.22 15.09
CA PRO A 83 0.47 4.65 13.85
C PRO A 83 1.38 4.64 12.62
N ILE A 84 2.70 4.57 12.80
CA ILE A 84 3.69 4.49 11.73
C ILE A 84 4.36 3.12 11.73
N LEU A 85 4.45 2.51 10.55
CA LEU A 85 5.12 1.24 10.31
C LEU A 85 6.35 1.49 9.44
N LEU A 86 7.53 1.31 10.02
CA LEU A 86 8.78 1.44 9.27
C LEU A 86 9.11 0.09 8.61
N VAL A 87 9.38 0.12 7.31
CA VAL A 87 9.80 -1.05 6.55
C VAL A 87 11.19 -0.82 5.97
N MET A 88 12.10 -1.77 6.22
CA MET A 88 13.49 -1.71 5.81
C MET A 88 14.11 -3.13 5.77
N PRO A 89 15.14 -3.40 4.96
CA PRO A 89 15.71 -2.49 3.96
C PRO A 89 14.80 -2.31 2.74
N HIS A 90 14.64 -1.07 2.23
CA HIS A 90 13.98 -0.88 0.94
C HIS A 90 14.96 -1.27 -0.16
N SER A 91 14.64 -2.27 -0.96
CA SER A 91 15.62 -2.92 -1.84
C SER A 91 15.13 -3.10 -3.26
N SER A 92 13.85 -3.42 -3.43
CA SER A 92 13.30 -3.67 -4.75
C SER A 92 11.78 -3.62 -4.74
N PHE A 93 11.20 -3.69 -5.94
CA PHE A 93 9.75 -3.81 -6.11
C PHE A 93 9.13 -5.00 -5.37
N LEU A 94 9.91 -6.05 -5.07
CA LEU A 94 9.45 -7.21 -4.31
C LEU A 94 9.07 -6.86 -2.86
N ASP A 95 9.47 -5.70 -2.34
CA ASP A 95 9.03 -5.22 -1.03
C ASP A 95 7.51 -5.01 -0.99
N THR A 96 6.86 -4.90 -2.16
CA THR A 96 5.39 -4.92 -2.30
C THR A 96 4.75 -6.19 -1.71
N VAL A 97 5.43 -7.34 -1.76
CA VAL A 97 4.93 -8.58 -1.14
C VAL A 97 4.77 -8.38 0.37
N LEU A 98 5.71 -7.67 1.01
CA LEU A 98 5.65 -7.36 2.43
C LEU A 98 4.51 -6.36 2.74
N VAL A 99 4.32 -5.33 1.91
CA VAL A 99 3.18 -4.39 2.04
C VAL A 99 1.85 -5.15 2.04
N ILE A 100 1.71 -6.13 1.15
CA ILE A 100 0.50 -6.94 0.98
C ILE A 100 0.34 -7.94 2.14
N ALA A 101 1.44 -8.54 2.61
CA ALA A 101 1.46 -9.36 3.81
C ALA A 101 1.09 -8.55 5.07
N LEU A 102 1.35 -7.25 5.09
CA LEU A 102 0.96 -6.31 6.14
C LEU A 102 -0.47 -5.76 5.96
N GLY A 103 -1.20 -6.21 4.94
CA GLY A 103 -2.61 -5.89 4.74
C GLY A 103 -2.86 -4.59 4.00
N CYS A 104 -1.92 -4.18 3.13
CA CYS A 104 -1.99 -2.96 2.34
C CYS A 104 -2.29 -1.72 3.21
N PRO A 105 -1.38 -1.39 4.16
CA PRO A 105 -1.45 -0.13 4.91
C PRO A 105 -1.33 1.07 3.95
N SER A 106 -1.66 2.26 4.46
CA SER A 106 -1.43 3.50 3.72
C SER A 106 0.06 3.72 3.50
N MET A 107 0.44 4.28 2.36
CA MET A 107 1.84 4.50 1.99
C MET A 107 2.07 5.93 1.55
N VAL A 108 3.32 6.38 1.62
CA VAL A 108 3.76 7.58 0.91
C VAL A 108 4.21 7.17 -0.49
N VAL A 109 3.53 7.69 -1.52
CA VAL A 109 3.79 7.33 -2.92
C VAL A 109 4.02 8.58 -3.76
N LYS A 110 4.66 8.42 -4.92
CA LYS A 110 4.79 9.54 -5.87
C LYS A 110 3.46 9.80 -6.56
N ASP A 111 3.20 11.05 -6.89
CA ASP A 111 2.05 11.49 -7.68
C ASP A 111 1.96 10.78 -9.06
N SER A 112 3.09 10.41 -9.66
CA SER A 112 3.12 9.62 -10.89
C SER A 112 2.49 8.23 -10.75
N THR A 113 2.52 7.63 -9.56
CA THR A 113 1.88 6.33 -9.28
C THR A 113 0.36 6.43 -9.42
N GLU A 114 -0.23 7.59 -9.12
CA GLU A 114 -1.66 7.83 -9.26
C GLU A 114 -2.12 7.70 -10.72
N ARG A 115 -1.27 8.10 -11.67
CA ARG A 115 -1.57 8.14 -13.10
C ARG A 115 -1.36 6.80 -13.81
N THR A 116 -0.89 5.77 -13.09
CA THR A 116 -0.67 4.45 -13.67
C THR A 116 -2.02 3.77 -13.89
N PRO A 117 -2.37 3.39 -15.14
CA PRO A 117 -3.64 2.73 -15.42
C PRO A 117 -3.83 1.47 -14.58
N PHE A 118 -5.05 1.22 -14.12
CA PHE A 118 -5.46 0.10 -13.24
C PHE A 118 -4.85 0.12 -11.83
N PHE A 119 -3.53 0.23 -11.71
CA PHE A 119 -2.82 0.26 -10.44
C PHE A 119 -3.11 1.53 -9.62
N GLY A 120 -3.34 2.66 -10.28
CA GLY A 120 -3.65 3.93 -9.62
C GLY A 120 -4.88 3.83 -8.70
N ASP A 121 -5.94 3.17 -9.14
CA ASP A 121 -7.17 3.01 -8.35
C ASP A 121 -6.99 2.07 -7.15
N LEU A 122 -6.25 0.96 -7.34
CA LEU A 122 -5.86 0.07 -6.26
C LEU A 122 -5.01 0.80 -5.21
N VAL A 123 -4.09 1.65 -5.66
CA VAL A 123 -3.24 2.47 -4.78
C VAL A 123 -4.07 3.52 -4.06
N LYS A 124 -4.95 4.27 -4.75
CA LYS A 124 -5.87 5.25 -4.13
C LYS A 124 -6.71 4.64 -3.01
N TYR A 125 -7.14 3.39 -3.20
CA TYR A 125 -7.92 2.69 -2.19
C TYR A 125 -7.16 2.49 -0.87
N THR A 126 -5.82 2.40 -0.89
CA THR A 126 -4.99 2.33 0.32
C THR A 126 -4.85 3.66 1.07
N GLN A 127 -5.52 4.72 0.60
CA GLN A 127 -5.43 6.08 1.15
C GLN A 127 -4.00 6.61 1.27
N PRO A 128 -3.23 6.61 0.17
CA PRO A 128 -1.83 6.98 0.20
C PRO A 128 -1.66 8.49 0.32
N LEU A 129 -0.52 8.92 0.87
CA LEU A 129 -0.09 10.32 0.86
C LEU A 129 0.81 10.54 -0.37
N PHE A 130 0.43 11.48 -1.24
CA PHE A 130 1.12 11.71 -2.51
C PHE A 130 2.22 12.78 -2.38
N VAL A 131 3.46 12.40 -2.69
CA VAL A 131 4.58 13.33 -2.85
C VAL A 131 4.62 13.81 -4.29
N VAL A 132 4.48 15.12 -4.49
CA VAL A 132 4.61 15.77 -5.79
C VAL A 132 6.09 15.93 -6.12
N SER A 133 6.56 15.25 -7.18
CA SER A 133 7.99 15.22 -7.51
C SER A 133 8.56 16.57 -7.94
N GLU A 134 7.71 17.44 -8.49
CA GLU A 134 8.08 18.75 -9.06
C GLU A 134 8.11 19.90 -8.04
N ASP A 135 7.53 19.70 -6.86
CA ASP A 135 7.46 20.72 -5.81
C ASP A 135 8.53 20.45 -4.72
N PRO A 136 9.54 21.32 -4.55
CA PRO A 136 10.54 21.20 -3.49
C PRO A 136 9.92 21.22 -2.07
N ASN A 137 8.76 21.87 -1.90
CA ASN A 137 8.06 21.96 -0.62
C ASN A 137 7.17 20.74 -0.33
N SER A 138 6.97 19.85 -1.31
CA SER A 138 6.11 18.67 -1.18
C SER A 138 6.49 17.79 0.00
N ARG A 139 7.80 17.64 0.27
CA ARG A 139 8.31 16.84 1.40
C ARG A 139 7.89 17.42 2.74
N ARG A 140 7.96 18.75 2.87
CA ARG A 140 7.53 19.45 4.10
C ARG A 140 6.02 19.33 4.29
N LYS A 141 5.25 19.53 3.23
CA LYS A 141 3.80 19.35 3.25
C LYS A 141 3.40 17.93 3.66
N ILE A 142 4.09 16.92 3.11
CA ILE A 142 3.84 15.52 3.46
C ILE A 142 4.21 15.23 4.91
N ALA A 143 5.31 15.79 5.43
CA ALA A 143 5.64 15.67 6.85
C ALA A 143 4.53 16.26 7.75
N GLU A 144 3.95 17.40 7.36
CA GLU A 144 2.81 18.01 8.04
C GLU A 144 1.53 17.17 7.93
N ASP A 145 1.24 16.60 6.75
CA ASP A 145 0.08 15.71 6.54
C ASP A 145 0.23 14.40 7.33
N ILE A 146 1.44 13.83 7.41
CA ILE A 146 1.75 12.67 8.26
C ILE A 146 1.50 13.03 9.72
N LYS A 147 2.05 14.17 10.19
CA LYS A 147 1.86 14.62 11.57
C LYS A 147 0.38 14.79 11.88
N ARG A 148 -0.37 15.47 11.01
CA ARG A 148 -1.83 15.65 11.16
C ARG A 148 -2.55 14.32 11.24
N ARG A 149 -2.24 13.37 10.35
CA ARG A 149 -2.88 12.04 10.33
C ARG A 149 -2.62 11.29 11.63
N VAL A 150 -1.36 11.24 12.06
CA VAL A 150 -0.92 10.53 13.26
C VAL A 150 -1.50 11.14 14.54
N THR A 151 -1.64 12.46 14.62
CA THR A 151 -2.18 13.14 15.82
C THR A 151 -3.69 13.34 15.79
N SER A 152 -4.37 13.05 14.68
CA SER A 152 -5.80 13.34 14.50
C SER A 152 -6.74 12.57 15.44
N GLY A 153 -6.29 11.45 16.02
CA GLY A 153 -7.13 10.53 16.80
C GLY A 153 -8.20 9.80 15.98
N LYS A 154 -8.24 10.01 14.66
CA LYS A 154 -9.16 9.33 13.74
C LYS A 154 -8.71 7.90 13.49
N ASP A 155 -9.66 7.05 13.09
CA ASP A 155 -9.42 5.63 12.85
C ASP A 155 -8.75 5.37 11.49
N PHE A 156 -7.54 5.93 11.34
CA PHE A 156 -6.66 5.68 10.22
C PHE A 156 -5.99 4.32 10.33
N GLU A 157 -5.64 3.80 9.17
CA GLU A 157 -4.70 2.70 9.11
C GLU A 157 -3.28 3.18 9.34
N GLN A 158 -2.44 2.24 9.80
CA GLN A 158 -1.01 2.47 9.93
C GLN A 158 -0.44 3.00 8.61
N LEU A 159 0.43 3.99 8.73
CA LEU A 159 1.18 4.56 7.63
C LEU A 159 2.50 3.82 7.50
N LEU A 160 2.69 3.15 6.37
CA LEU A 160 3.93 2.47 6.01
C LEU A 160 4.91 3.46 5.37
N LEU A 161 6.12 3.51 5.91
CA LEU A 161 7.21 4.35 5.41
C LEU A 161 8.47 3.53 5.12
N PHE A 162 9.14 3.89 4.04
CA PHE A 162 10.51 3.47 3.74
C PHE A 162 11.46 4.63 4.07
N PRO A 163 12.10 4.64 5.26
CA PRO A 163 12.84 5.80 5.76
C PRO A 163 14.09 6.14 4.94
N GLU A 164 14.59 5.18 4.16
CA GLU A 164 15.75 5.33 3.26
C GLU A 164 15.47 6.29 2.09
N GLY A 165 14.20 6.47 1.71
CA GLY A 165 13.80 7.31 0.58
C GLY A 165 14.34 6.83 -0.80
N GLY A 166 14.74 5.57 -0.90
CA GLY A 166 15.28 4.93 -2.11
C GLY A 166 15.59 3.45 -1.88
N CYS A 167 15.90 2.71 -2.95
CA CYS A 167 16.29 1.30 -2.86
C CYS A 167 17.80 1.15 -2.63
N GLY A 168 18.20 0.38 -1.63
CA GLY A 168 19.58 -0.02 -1.33
C GLY A 168 19.95 -1.40 -1.89
N ASN A 169 21.20 -1.82 -1.66
CA ASN A 169 21.78 -3.07 -2.17
C ASN A 169 21.70 -4.25 -1.18
N ARG A 170 20.91 -4.13 -0.11
CA ARG A 170 20.75 -5.11 0.99
C ARG A 170 22.03 -5.44 1.79
N LYS A 171 23.15 -4.78 1.54
CA LYS A 171 24.39 -4.97 2.32
C LYS A 171 24.49 -4.04 3.52
N ALA A 172 23.82 -2.90 3.45
CA ALA A 172 23.69 -1.92 4.52
C ALA A 172 22.36 -1.18 4.40
N LEU A 173 21.88 -0.61 5.50
CA LEU A 173 20.78 0.36 5.47
C LEU A 173 21.31 1.68 4.91
N LEU A 174 20.57 2.30 4.00
CA LEU A 174 20.86 3.67 3.59
C LEU A 174 20.57 4.63 4.76
N GLN A 175 21.21 5.81 4.71
CA GLN A 175 20.93 6.88 5.66
C GLN A 175 19.45 7.27 5.59
N PHE A 176 18.81 7.39 6.74
CA PHE A 176 17.42 7.81 6.82
C PHE A 176 17.32 9.28 6.40
N LYS A 177 16.33 9.56 5.53
CA LYS A 177 16.11 10.90 4.97
C LYS A 177 14.93 11.64 5.60
N LEU A 178 14.36 11.06 6.66
CA LEU A 178 13.27 11.65 7.47
C LEU A 178 13.82 12.67 8.46
#